data_AF-A0A930F0E7-F1
#
_entry.id   AF-A0A930F0E7-F1
#
_cell.length_a   1.000
_cell.length_b   1.000
_cell.length_c   1.000
_cell.angle_alpha   90.00
_cell.angle_beta   90.00
_cell.angle_gamma   90.00
#
_symmetry.space_group_name_H-M   'P 1'
#
loop_
_entity.id
_entity.type
_entity.pdbx_description
1 polymer ?
#
loop_
_entity_poly.entity_id
_entity_poly.type
_entity_poly.pdbx_seq_one_letter_code
_entity_poly.pdbx_strand_id
1 'polypeptide(L)'
;MTDYLETHKWQEFHENGQLWIDGEIAVVPENIKHLYNYLTKFKGFEGKPVCKIGIWSKYYDNGQLHWQLDYGDGKHDSNVPKKQFKTHYLEDGTPFTIS
;
A
#
# COMPACT_ATOMS: atom_id res chain seq x y z
N MET A 1 1.28 11.92 16.80
CA MET A 1 0.66 12.91 15.91
C MET A 1 1.37 12.77 14.57
N THR A 2 0.64 12.49 13.50
CA THR A 2 1.22 12.33 12.16
C THR A 2 1.34 13.69 11.48
N ASP A 3 2.42 13.89 10.71
CA ASP A 3 2.77 15.19 10.11
C ASP A 3 2.25 15.32 8.66
N TYR A 4 1.20 14.58 8.30
CA TYR A 4 0.62 14.58 6.95
C TYR A 4 -0.19 15.84 6.67
N LEU A 5 -0.26 16.25 5.41
CA LEU A 5 -1.19 17.30 4.97
C LEU A 5 -2.62 16.76 4.82
N GLU A 6 -2.73 15.56 4.23
CA GLU A 6 -3.99 14.88 3.94
C GLU A 6 -3.74 13.39 3.66
N THR A 7 -4.77 12.56 3.79
CA THR A 7 -4.74 11.15 3.38
C THR A 7 -5.83 10.85 2.37
N HIS A 8 -5.58 9.88 1.48
CA HIS A 8 -6.49 9.51 0.40
C HIS A 8 -6.55 8.00 0.24
N LYS A 9 -7.76 7.48 0.04
CA LYS A 9 -7.95 6.09 -0.39
C LYS A 9 -7.37 5.91 -1.79
N TRP A 10 -6.57 4.87 -1.97
CA TRP A 10 -5.98 4.53 -3.26
C TRP A 10 -6.42 3.15 -3.71
N GLN A 11 -6.95 3.08 -4.92
CA GLN A 11 -7.38 1.83 -5.54
C GLN A 11 -6.98 1.80 -7.01
N GLU A 12 -6.45 0.65 -7.44
CA GLU A 12 -6.20 0.36 -8.85
C GLU A 12 -6.98 -0.89 -9.21
N PHE A 13 -7.41 -0.95 -10.46
CA PHE A 13 -8.24 -2.04 -10.98
C PHE A 13 -7.54 -2.66 -12.19
N HIS A 14 -7.68 -3.96 -12.32
CA HIS A 14 -7.31 -4.71 -13.52
C HIS A 14 -8.14 -4.25 -14.73
N GLU A 15 -7.71 -4.63 -15.94
CA GLU A 15 -8.46 -4.31 -17.17
C GLU A 15 -9.89 -4.84 -17.15
N ASN A 16 -10.12 -5.96 -16.44
CA ASN A 16 -11.45 -6.56 -16.24
C ASN A 16 -12.33 -5.80 -15.21
N GLY A 17 -11.84 -4.70 -14.63
CA GLY A 17 -12.53 -3.90 -13.62
C GLY A 17 -12.45 -4.44 -12.20
N GLN A 18 -11.77 -5.56 -11.96
CA GLN A 18 -11.58 -6.12 -10.63
C GLN A 18 -10.49 -5.38 -9.86
N LEU A 19 -10.65 -5.26 -8.55
CA LEU A 19 -9.68 -4.62 -7.67
C LEU A 19 -8.32 -5.31 -7.78
N TRP A 20 -7.28 -4.52 -8.06
CA TRP A 20 -5.90 -4.98 -8.20
C TRP A 20 -5.06 -4.57 -7.00
N ILE A 21 -5.17 -3.31 -6.59
CA ILE A 21 -4.46 -2.71 -5.46
C ILE A 21 -5.45 -1.94 -4.60
N ASP A 22 -5.31 -2.08 -3.29
CA ASP A 22 -6.05 -1.32 -2.30
C ASP A 22 -5.13 -0.83 -1.19
N GLY A 23 -5.24 0.44 -0.84
CA GLY A 23 -4.44 1.02 0.24
C GLY A 23 -4.80 2.47 0.53
N GLU A 24 -3.99 3.10 1.35
CA GLU A 24 -4.10 4.52 1.70
C GLU A 24 -2.75 5.21 1.47
N ILE A 25 -2.81 6.39 0.85
CA ILE A 25 -1.65 7.27 0.69
C ILE A 25 -1.79 8.48 1.61
N ALA A 26 -0.67 8.99 2.08
CA ALA A 26 -0.61 10.28 2.78
C ALA A 26 0.25 11.25 1.97
N VAL A 27 -0.22 12.49 1.85
CA VAL A 27 0.58 13.58 1.27
C VAL A 27 1.46 14.16 2.37
N VAL A 28 2.77 14.17 2.14
CA VAL A 28 3.74 14.68 3.11
C VAL A 28 4.17 16.10 2.75
N PRO A 29 4.50 16.96 3.73
CA PRO A 29 5.09 18.26 3.44
C PRO A 29 6.47 18.13 2.79
N GLU A 30 6.75 18.98 1.81
CA GLU A 30 8.00 18.97 1.03
C GLU A 30 9.26 19.13 1.90
N ASN A 31 9.17 19.91 2.98
CA ASN A 31 10.28 20.16 3.90
C ASN A 31 10.63 18.97 4.81
N ILE A 32 9.72 18.01 5.00
CA ILE A 32 9.94 16.84 5.88
C ILE A 32 9.86 15.50 5.15
N LYS A 33 9.63 15.50 3.83
CA LYS A 33 9.46 14.25 3.04
C LYS A 33 10.61 13.26 3.21
N HIS A 34 11.83 13.74 3.48
CA HIS A 34 13.02 12.92 3.70
C HIS A 34 12.90 11.98 4.92
N LEU A 35 11.96 12.24 5.83
CA LEU A 35 11.65 11.36 6.97
C LEU A 35 10.69 10.22 6.62
N TYR A 36 10.19 10.18 5.39
CA TYR A 36 9.17 9.23 4.93
C TYR A 36 9.66 8.41 3.73
N ASN A 37 9.06 7.23 3.54
CA ASN A 37 9.22 6.46 2.31
C ASN A 37 8.30 7.05 1.21
N TYR A 38 8.67 8.24 0.72
CA TYR A 38 7.85 9.01 -0.20
C TYR A 38 8.11 8.66 -1.67
N LEU A 39 7.08 8.90 -2.48
CA LEU A 39 7.01 8.69 -3.91
C LEU A 39 6.49 10.00 -4.52
N THR A 40 7.02 10.42 -5.66
CA THR A 40 6.62 11.66 -6.34
C THR A 40 5.79 11.41 -7.61
N LYS A 41 5.57 10.14 -7.93
CA LYS A 41 4.93 9.67 -9.16
C LYS A 41 3.71 8.83 -8.86
N PHE A 42 2.71 9.42 -8.20
CA PHE A 42 1.36 8.87 -8.13
C PHE A 42 0.45 9.65 -9.05
N LYS A 43 -0.34 8.94 -9.86
CA LYS A 43 -1.32 9.56 -10.76
C LYS A 43 -2.28 10.44 -9.93
N GLY A 44 -2.47 11.70 -10.32
CA GLY A 44 -3.28 12.67 -9.58
C GLY A 44 -2.54 13.43 -8.45
N PHE A 45 -1.32 13.02 -8.10
CA PHE A 45 -0.46 13.68 -7.10
C PHE A 45 0.93 13.99 -7.66
N GLU A 46 1.02 14.21 -8.97
CA GLU A 46 2.28 14.49 -9.66
C GLU A 46 2.96 15.72 -9.07
N GLY A 47 4.25 15.57 -8.71
CA GLY A 47 5.04 16.63 -8.10
C GLY A 47 4.79 16.85 -6.60
N LYS A 48 3.79 16.19 -6.00
CA LYS A 48 3.63 16.14 -4.54
C LYS A 48 4.29 14.88 -3.98
N PRO A 49 5.05 14.96 -2.87
CA PRO A 49 5.55 13.78 -2.21
C PRO A 49 4.41 13.08 -1.46
N VAL A 50 4.22 11.80 -1.72
CA VAL A 50 3.22 10.96 -1.05
C VAL A 50 3.87 9.70 -0.50
N CYS A 51 3.43 9.20 0.65
CA CYS A 51 3.90 7.92 1.18
C CYS A 51 2.73 6.94 1.30
N LYS A 52 3.06 5.65 1.24
CA LYS A 52 2.11 4.57 1.56
C LYS A 52 2.00 4.47 3.08
N ILE A 53 0.77 4.41 3.59
CA ILE A 53 0.49 4.24 5.01
C ILE A 53 -0.46 3.06 5.22
N GLY A 54 -0.45 2.53 6.44
CA GLY A 54 -1.30 1.42 6.86
C GLY A 54 -1.15 0.18 5.98
N ILE A 55 -2.25 -0.55 5.85
CA ILE A 55 -2.27 -1.83 5.14
C ILE A 55 -2.46 -1.60 3.63
N TRP A 56 -1.58 -2.20 2.85
CA TRP A 56 -1.67 -2.28 1.40
C TRP A 56 -1.85 -3.72 0.96
N SER A 57 -2.83 -3.95 0.10
CA SER A 57 -3.18 -5.27 -0.42
C SER A 57 -3.09 -5.29 -1.94
N LYS A 58 -2.58 -6.40 -2.49
CA LYS A 58 -2.67 -6.73 -3.92
C LYS A 58 -3.50 -7.97 -4.11
N TYR A 59 -4.26 -7.99 -5.19
CA TYR A 59 -5.13 -9.11 -5.55
C TYR A 59 -4.77 -9.67 -6.92
N TYR A 60 -4.99 -10.96 -7.10
CA TYR A 60 -4.96 -11.59 -8.43
C TYR A 60 -6.19 -11.20 -9.25
N ASP A 61 -6.17 -11.51 -10.55
CA ASP A 61 -7.27 -11.29 -11.50
C ASP A 61 -8.54 -12.07 -11.13
N ASN A 62 -8.44 -13.05 -10.23
CA ASN A 62 -9.58 -13.80 -9.67
C ASN A 62 -10.12 -13.20 -8.35
N GLY A 63 -9.53 -12.09 -7.87
CA GLY A 63 -9.93 -11.38 -6.66
C GLY A 63 -9.35 -11.90 -5.35
N GLN A 64 -8.58 -12.98 -5.39
CA GLN A 64 -7.95 -13.50 -4.19
C GLN A 64 -6.75 -12.60 -3.78
N LEU A 65 -6.50 -12.46 -2.47
CA LEU A 65 -5.41 -11.65 -1.89
C LEU A 65 -4.00 -12.21 -2.20
N HIS A 66 -3.32 -11.66 -3.20
CA HIS A 66 -1.96 -12.02 -3.56
C HIS A 66 -0.95 -11.74 -2.45
N TRP A 67 -0.92 -10.52 -1.91
CA TRP A 67 -0.07 -10.16 -0.78
C TRP A 67 -0.67 -9.00 0.02
N GLN A 68 -0.20 -8.86 1.26
CA GLN A 68 -0.51 -7.74 2.12
C GLN A 68 0.74 -7.25 2.85
N LEU A 69 0.92 -5.93 2.91
CA LEU A 69 2.04 -5.26 3.56
C LEU A 69 1.52 -4.17 4.49
N ASP A 70 2.09 -4.07 5.69
CA ASP A 70 1.84 -2.98 6.63
C ASP A 70 2.96 -1.94 6.51
N TYR A 71 2.60 -0.75 6.05
CA TYR A 71 3.50 0.40 5.94
C TYR A 71 3.49 1.29 7.19
N GLY A 72 2.68 0.97 8.20
CA GLY A 72 2.56 1.75 9.43
C GLY A 72 2.21 3.21 9.12
N ASP A 73 3.02 4.14 9.64
CA ASP A 73 2.89 5.58 9.37
C ASP A 73 3.76 6.05 8.19
N GLY A 74 4.31 5.13 7.39
CA GLY A 74 5.13 5.45 6.23
C GLY A 74 6.44 6.16 6.55
N LYS A 75 6.81 6.35 7.82
CA LYS A 75 8.08 6.95 8.23
C LYS A 75 9.22 5.99 7.90
N HIS A 76 10.35 6.57 7.47
CA HIS A 76 11.62 5.86 7.29
C HIS A 76 12.30 5.67 8.64
N ASP A 77 11.58 5.15 9.63
CA ASP A 77 12.22 4.59 10.81
C ASP A 77 12.53 3.14 10.46
N SER A 78 13.81 2.79 10.50
CA SER A 78 14.38 1.47 10.12
C SER A 78 13.80 0.27 10.90
N ASN A 79 12.78 0.50 11.73
CA ASN A 79 12.20 -0.42 12.69
C ASN A 79 10.81 -0.94 12.31
N VAL A 80 10.25 -0.60 11.15
CA VAL A 80 9.06 -1.33 10.67
C VAL A 80 9.53 -2.73 10.27
N PRO A 81 9.21 -3.79 11.05
CA PRO A 81 9.56 -5.12 10.62
C PRO A 81 8.84 -5.31 9.30
N LYS A 82 9.55 -5.75 8.25
CA LYS A 82 8.91 -6.34 7.07
C LYS A 82 8.20 -7.61 7.54
N LYS A 83 7.08 -7.46 8.24
CA LYS A 83 6.14 -8.54 8.50
C LYS A 83 5.57 -8.86 7.13
N GLN A 84 6.30 -9.73 6.43
CA GLN A 84 5.81 -10.46 5.28
C GLN A 84 4.68 -11.34 5.82
N PHE A 85 3.47 -10.79 5.88
CA PHE A 85 2.32 -11.59 6.25
C PHE A 85 1.93 -12.44 5.05
N LYS A 86 2.43 -13.68 5.09
CA LYS A 86 1.84 -14.93 4.61
C LYS A 86 1.00 -14.77 3.32
N THR A 87 1.71 -14.83 2.20
CA THR A 87 1.18 -15.37 0.94
C THR A 87 0.52 -16.70 1.24
N HIS A 88 -0.81 -16.79 1.15
CA HIS A 88 -1.49 -18.07 1.18
C HIS A 88 -1.99 -18.38 -0.23
N TYR A 89 -1.14 -19.04 -1.02
CA TYR A 89 -1.58 -19.83 -2.16
C TYR A 89 -0.81 -21.13 -2.19
N LEU A 90 -1.55 -22.21 -2.42
CA LEU A 90 -1.00 -23.41 -3.03
C LEU A 90 -0.78 -23.11 -4.51
N GLU A 91 0.23 -23.72 -5.13
CA GLU A 91 0.65 -23.47 -6.53
C GLU A 91 -0.49 -23.66 -7.57
N ASP A 92 -1.63 -24.21 -7.17
CA ASP A 92 -2.80 -24.47 -8.01
C ASP A 92 -3.85 -23.34 -8.04
N GLY A 93 -3.65 -22.24 -7.31
CA GLY A 93 -4.60 -21.11 -7.30
C GLY A 93 -5.85 -21.33 -6.44
N THR A 94 -5.85 -22.34 -5.56
CA THR A 94 -6.93 -22.55 -4.59
C THR A 94 -6.78 -21.57 -3.41
N PRO A 95 -7.85 -20.84 -3.04
CA PRO A 95 -7.80 -19.92 -1.91
C PRO A 95 -7.71 -20.69 -0.59
N PHE A 96 -6.78 -20.30 0.28
CA PHE A 96 -6.73 -20.81 1.65
C PHE A 96 -7.75 -20.06 2.53
N THR A 97 -8.70 -20.78 3.09
CA THR A 97 -9.60 -20.26 4.12
C THR A 97 -8.94 -20.43 5.49
N ILE A 98 -8.71 -19.34 6.21
CA ILE A 98 -8.41 -19.42 7.65
C ILE A 98 -9.76 -19.67 8.34
N SER A 99 -9.94 -20.87 8.91
CA SER A 99 -11.09 -21.24 9.75
C SER A 99 -11.09 -20.52 11.09
#